data_AF-A0A972ZZ41-F1
#
_entry.id   AF-A0A972ZZ41-F1
#
_cell.length_a   1.000
_cell.length_b   1.000
_cell.length_c   1.000
_cell.angle_alpha   90.00
_cell.angle_beta   90.00
_cell.angle_gamma   90.00
#
_symmetry.space_group_name_H-M   'P 1'
#
loop_
_entity.id
_entity.type
_entity.pdbx_description
1 polymer ?
#
loop_
_entity_poly.entity_id
_entity_poly.type
_entity_poly.pdbx_seq_one_letter_code
_entity_poly.pdbx_strand_id
1 'polypeptide(L)' 'MDFQPPHPIPLRQPGHAQFIIATHSPIILSCEGAKIYSSDHAPVRVVEYEDTELYQAYKRFVVNRLQTKTV' A
#
# COMPACT_ATOMS: atom_id res chain seq x y z
N MET A 1 34.36 -9.57 17.00
CA MET A 1 33.01 -8.96 17.00
C MET A 1 32.95 -8.15 15.74
N ASP A 2 32.76 -8.84 14.61
CA ASP A 2 32.85 -8.22 13.29
C ASP A 2 31.46 -7.72 12.89
N PHE A 3 31.31 -6.41 12.83
CA PHE A 3 30.14 -5.76 12.26
C PHE A 3 30.20 -5.97 10.75
N GLN A 4 29.56 -7.03 10.27
CA GLN A 4 29.32 -7.26 8.85
C GLN A 4 28.44 -6.11 8.31
N PRO A 5 28.90 -5.29 7.34
CA PRO A 5 28.02 -4.32 6.70
C PRO A 5 26.87 -5.07 6.00
N PRO A 6 25.64 -4.53 6.00
CA PRO A 6 24.51 -5.21 5.38
C PRO A 6 24.84 -5.50 3.91
N HIS A 7 24.56 -6.73 3.49
CA HIS A 7 24.76 -7.21 2.13
C HIS A 7 24.24 -6.19 1.09
N PRO A 8 24.97 -5.97 -0.02
CA PRO A 8 24.55 -5.02 -1.02
C PRO A 8 23.20 -5.46 -1.62
N ILE A 9 22.20 -4.60 -1.46
CA ILE A 9 20.91 -4.74 -2.14
C ILE A 9 21.20 -4.69 -3.64
N PRO A 10 20.80 -5.68 -4.46
CA PRO A 10 21.09 -5.65 -5.89
C PRO A 10 20.32 -4.50 -6.54
N LEU A 11 21.01 -3.39 -6.79
CA LEU A 11 20.52 -2.28 -7.58
C LEU A 11 20.71 -2.60 -9.08
N ARG A 12 19.67 -3.23 -9.62
CA ARG A 12 19.01 -2.91 -10.91
C ARG A 12 19.77 -3.00 -12.24
N GLN A 13 19.14 -3.73 -13.17
CA GLN A 13 19.44 -3.72 -14.62
C GLN A 13 19.06 -2.37 -15.27
N PRO A 14 19.74 -1.93 -16.34
CA PRO A 14 19.45 -0.65 -17.00
C PRO A 14 18.09 -0.69 -17.73
N GLY A 15 17.29 0.38 -17.58
CA GLY A 15 15.90 0.49 -18.07
C GLY A 15 14.82 0.51 -16.97
N HIS A 16 15.24 0.53 -15.71
CA HIS A 16 14.41 0.24 -14.55
C HIS A 16 14.39 1.57 -13.74
N ALA A 17 13.26 2.31 -13.74
CA ALA A 17 12.98 3.50 -12.91
C ALA A 17 11.99 3.19 -11.77
N GLN A 18 12.28 3.64 -10.54
CA GLN A 18 11.52 3.29 -9.31
C GLN A 18 10.87 4.59 -8.87
N PHE A 19 9.56 4.56 -8.67
CA PHE A 19 8.79 5.74 -8.36
C PHE A 19 8.33 5.67 -6.91
N ILE A 20 8.45 6.81 -6.22
CA ILE A 20 7.79 7.04 -4.95
C ILE A 20 6.66 8.00 -5.25
N ILE A 21 5.43 7.59 -4.95
CA ILE A 21 4.23 8.39 -5.22
C ILE A 21 3.52 8.61 -3.89
N ALA A 22 3.45 9.87 -3.45
CA ALA A 22 2.61 10.27 -2.31
C ALA A 22 1.21 10.58 -2.83
N THR A 23 0.23 9.75 -2.49
CA THR A 23 -1.13 9.89 -3.00
C THR A 23 -2.15 9.29 -2.03
N HIS A 24 -3.30 9.94 -1.94
CA HIS A 24 -4.50 9.39 -1.31
C HIS A 24 -5.50 8.86 -2.35
N SER A 25 -5.13 8.83 -3.63
CA SER A 25 -5.99 8.31 -4.71
C SER A 25 -6.05 6.78 -4.65
N PRO A 26 -7.24 6.18 -4.51
CA PRO A 26 -7.39 4.72 -4.42
C PRO A 26 -6.89 4.01 -5.68
N ILE A 27 -7.06 4.64 -6.85
CA ILE A 27 -6.69 4.08 -8.15
C ILE A 27 -5.18 3.81 -8.21
N ILE A 28 -4.38 4.71 -7.64
CA ILE A 28 -2.92 4.57 -7.63
C ILE A 28 -2.47 3.64 -6.49
N LEU A 29 -3.19 3.64 -5.36
CA LEU A 29 -2.93 2.70 -4.27
C LEU A 29 -3.23 1.24 -4.67
N SER A 30 -4.13 1.01 -5.63
CA SER A 30 -4.40 -0.32 -6.18
C SER A 30 -3.38 -0.82 -7.21
N CYS A 31 -2.23 -0.13 -7.39
CA CYS A 31 -1.19 -0.57 -8.31
C CYS A 31 -0.57 -1.91 -7.86
N GLU A 32 -0.66 -2.91 -8.74
CA GLU A 32 -0.10 -4.23 -8.50
C GLU A 32 1.42 -4.18 -8.28
N GLY A 33 1.90 -4.90 -7.26
CA GLY A 33 3.32 -4.94 -6.89
C GLY A 33 3.85 -3.68 -6.18
N ALA A 34 3.00 -2.67 -5.94
CA ALA A 34 3.39 -1.50 -5.15
C ALA A 34 3.41 -1.81 -3.65
N LYS A 35 4.38 -1.26 -2.92
CA LYS A 35 4.37 -1.24 -1.46
C LYS A 35 3.73 0.05 -0.99
N ILE A 36 2.67 -0.06 -0.20
CA ILE A 36 1.96 1.09 0.35
C ILE A 36 2.55 1.43 1.72
N TYR A 37 2.95 2.68 1.91
CA TYR A 37 3.38 3.21 3.20
C TYR A 37 2.31 4.17 3.72
N SER A 38 1.75 3.88 4.89
CA SER A 38 0.84 4.80 5.57
C SER A 38 1.66 5.87 6.33
N SER A 39 1.28 7.12 6.11
CA SER A 39 1.79 8.29 6.83
C SER A 39 0.96 8.65 8.06
N ASP A 40 -0.09 7.89 8.35
CA ASP A 40 -1.04 8.18 9.44
C ASP A 40 -0.45 7.85 10.83
N HIS A 41 0.72 7.20 10.84
CA HIS A 41 1.46 6.85 12.04
C HIS A 41 2.93 7.27 11.92
N ALA A 42 3.51 7.65 13.05
CA ALA A 42 4.95 7.85 13.18
C ALA A 42 5.53 6.74 14.07
N PRO A 43 6.49 5.93 13.59
CA PRO A 43 7.07 5.91 12.23
C PRO A 43 6.11 5.37 11.17
N VAL A 44 6.37 5.70 9.90
CA VAL A 44 5.61 5.17 8.76
C VAL A 44 5.63 3.65 8.74
N ARG A 45 4.52 3.05 8.34
CA ARG A 45 4.36 1.58 8.31
C ARG A 45 3.91 1.13 6.94
N VAL A 46 4.37 -0.06 6.55
CA VAL A 46 3.84 -0.75 5.38
C VAL A 46 2.46 -1.28 5.74
N VAL A 47 1.49 -1.06 4.86
CA VAL A 47 0.13 -1.55 4.99
C VAL A 47 -0.28 -2.24 3.70
N GLU A 48 -1.19 -3.20 3.78
CA GLU A 48 -1.81 -3.80 2.60
C GLU A 48 -2.89 -2.84 2.04
N TYR A 49 -3.22 -2.97 0.76
CA TYR A 49 -4.25 -2.13 0.12
C TYR A 49 -5.60 -2.25 0.84
N GLU A 50 -5.93 -3.46 1.28
CA GLU A 50 -7.17 -3.80 1.99
C GLU A 50 -7.24 -3.18 3.39
N ASP A 51 -6.11 -2.86 4.00
CA ASP A 51 -6.04 -2.26 5.33
C ASP A 51 -6.15 -0.73 5.28
N THR A 52 -6.12 -0.14 4.08
CA THR A 52 -6.31 1.29 3.93
C THR A 52 -7.72 1.72 4.34
N GLU A 53 -7.84 2.85 5.03
CA GLU A 53 -9.14 3.38 5.49
C GLU A 53 -10.13 3.54 4.33
N LEU A 54 -9.63 3.94 3.18
CA LEU A 54 -10.38 4.16 1.95
C LEU A 54 -10.98 2.86 1.41
N TYR A 55 -10.20 1.77 1.37
CA TYR A 55 -10.70 0.45 0.99
C TYR A 55 -11.77 -0.03 1.98
N GLN A 56 -11.51 0.11 3.27
CA GLN A 56 -12.44 -0.28 4.32
C GLN A 56 -13.75 0.51 4.26
N ALA A 57 -13.68 1.82 4.02
CA ALA A 57 -14.85 2.68 3.84
C ALA A 57 -15.67 2.27 2.62
N TYR A 58 -15.02 2.04 1.48
CA TYR A 58 -15.68 1.58 0.26
C TYR A 58 -16.32 0.20 0.44
N LYS A 59 -15.59 -0.76 1.02
CA LYS A 59 -16.09 -2.11 1.32
C LYS A 59 -17.33 -2.07 2.20
N ARG A 60 -17.30 -1.29 3.28
CA ARG A 60 -18.46 -1.08 4.18
C ARG A 60 -19.65 -0.52 3.43
N PHE A 61 -19.45 0.50 2.59
CA PHE A 61 -20.52 1.09 1.79
C PHE A 61 -21.17 0.08 0.84
N VAL A 62 -20.37 -0.67 0.08
CA VAL A 62 -20.88 -1.66 -0.88
C VAL A 62 -21.59 -2.81 -0.16
N VAL A 63 -20.99 -3.37 0.89
CA VAL A 63 -21.58 -4.48 1.66
C VAL A 63 -22.91 -4.06 2.29
N ASN A 64 -22.99 -2.88 2.89
CA ASN A 64 -24.23 -2.38 3.51
C ASN A 64 -25.34 -2.13 2.47
N ARG A 65 -24.99 -1.66 1.25
CA ARG A 65 -25.95 -1.46 0.16
C ARG A 65 -26.48 -2.78 -0.42
N LEU A 66 -25.67 -3.83 -0.43
CA LEU A 66 -26.09 -5.15 -0.90
C LEU A 66 -26.99 -5.89 0.11
N GLN A 67 -26.90 -5.57 1.39
CA GLN A 67 -27.76 -6.15 2.44
C GLN A 67 -29.19 -5.56 2.43
N THR A 68 -29.40 -4.36 1.86
CA THR A 68 -30.72 -3.71 1.81
C THR A 68 -31.68 -4.21 0.71
N LYS A 69 -31.43 -5.37 0.09
CA LYS A 69 -32.31 -5.97 -0.94
C LYS A 69 -32.91 -7.33 -0.56
N THR A 70 -32.98 -7.65 0.73
CA THR A 70 -33.69 -8.86 1.19
C THR A 70 -34.58 -8.52 2.38
N VAL A 71 -35.66 -7.77 2.14
CA VAL A 71 -36.98 -7.89 2.77
C VAL A 71 -38.02 -7.38 1.77
#